data_AF-A0A927JMJ6-F1
#
_entry.id   AF-A0A927JMJ6-F1
#
_cell.length_a   1.000
_cell.length_b   1.000
_cell.length_c   1.000
_cell.angle_alpha   90.00
_cell.angle_beta   90.00
_cell.angle_gamma   90.00
#
_symmetry.space_group_name_H-M   'P 1'
#
loop_
_entity.id
_entity.type
_entity.pdbx_description
1 polymer ?
#
loop_
_entity_poly.entity_id
_entity_poly.type
_entity_poly.pdbx_seq_one_letter_code
_entity_poly.pdbx_strand_id
1 'polypeptide(L)'
;MNEMVRITASLDATTSALVTAGAAARGMSDEDYVAEAVQRVAESDADYRAFIQLGIDAVDRGDVIPHAEVMTELDAMIAKHRGRCTT
;
A
#
# COMPACT_ATOMS: atom_id res chain seq x y z
N MET A 1 22.24 6.34 -11.58
CA MET A 1 21.96 7.33 -10.51
C MET A 1 20.73 8.09 -10.95
N ASN A 2 19.62 8.00 -10.22
CA ASN A 2 18.47 8.85 -10.50
C ASN A 2 18.84 10.30 -10.17
N GLU A 3 18.44 11.22 -11.03
CA GLU A 3 18.70 12.64 -10.85
C GLU A 3 17.83 13.18 -9.70
N MET A 4 18.44 13.95 -8.77
CA MET A 4 17.71 14.57 -7.68
C MET A 4 16.98 15.81 -8.19
N VAL A 5 15.64 15.82 -8.04
CA VAL A 5 14.77 16.94 -8.42
C VAL A 5 14.30 17.65 -7.16
N ARG A 6 14.37 18.99 -7.15
CA ARG A 6 13.85 19.82 -6.06
C ARG A 6 12.42 20.24 -6.35
N ILE A 7 11.53 20.02 -5.37
CA ILE A 7 10.15 20.48 -5.39
C ILE A 7 9.97 21.48 -4.24
N THR A 8 9.18 22.52 -4.43
CA THR A 8 8.82 23.47 -3.37
C THR A 8 7.30 23.44 -3.17
N ALA A 9 6.89 23.23 -1.92
CA ALA A 9 5.49 23.19 -1.51
C ALA A 9 5.32 23.88 -0.16
N SER A 10 4.16 24.49 0.04
CA SER A 10 3.81 25.12 1.32
C SER A 10 3.15 24.10 2.24
N LEU A 11 3.56 24.06 3.50
CA LEU A 11 2.91 23.32 4.57
C LEU A 11 2.26 24.29 5.55
N ASP A 12 1.11 23.94 6.10
CA ASP A 12 0.57 24.66 7.24
C ASP A 12 1.46 24.43 8.48
N ALA A 13 1.35 25.32 9.46
CA ALA A 13 2.20 25.29 10.65
C ALA A 13 2.04 24.00 11.48
N THR A 14 0.83 23.42 11.50
CA THR A 14 0.57 22.18 12.24
C THR A 14 1.29 21.02 11.57
N THR A 15 1.16 20.89 10.25
CA THR A 15 1.84 19.85 9.48
C THR A 15 3.36 19.99 9.55
N SER A 16 3.89 21.22 9.47
CA SER A 16 5.32 21.48 9.64
C SER A 16 5.84 21.01 11.00
N ALA A 17 5.09 21.26 12.09
CA ALA A 17 5.48 20.80 13.42
C ALA A 17 5.50 19.27 13.54
N LEU A 18 4.57 18.58 12.86
CA LEU A 18 4.54 17.12 12.81
C LEU A 18 5.75 16.55 12.03
N VAL A 19 6.14 17.18 10.92
CA VAL A 19 7.34 16.82 10.17
C VAL A 19 8.57 16.92 11.05
N THR A 20 8.78 18.07 11.72
CA THR A 20 9.95 18.29 12.58
C THR A 20 10.00 17.28 13.73
N ALA A 21 8.86 16.99 14.37
CA ALA A 21 8.79 15.97 15.43
C ALA A 21 9.11 14.57 14.91
N GLY A 22 8.60 14.21 13.73
CA GLY A 22 8.86 12.92 13.08
C GLY A 22 10.31 12.75 12.65
N ALA A 23 10.93 13.79 12.11
CA ALA A 23 12.33 13.82 11.73
C ALA A 23 13.24 13.67 12.96
N ALA A 24 12.98 14.44 14.02
CA ALA A 24 13.72 14.37 15.27
C ALA A 24 13.67 12.98 15.92
N ALA A 25 12.49 12.34 15.93
CA ALA A 25 12.31 10.98 16.46
C ALA A 25 13.13 9.91 15.71
N ARG A 26 13.50 10.18 14.46
CA ARG A 26 14.29 9.29 13.60
C ARG A 26 15.75 9.72 13.43
N GLY A 27 16.15 10.85 14.01
CA GLY A 27 17.49 11.41 13.83
C GLY A 27 17.78 11.86 12.40
N MET A 28 16.75 12.33 11.68
CA MET A 28 16.83 12.78 10.29
C MET A 28 16.63 14.30 10.18
N SER A 29 16.99 14.88 9.03
CA SER A 29 16.57 16.23 8.68
C SER A 29 15.08 16.27 8.31
N ASP A 30 14.46 17.45 8.41
CA ASP A 30 13.07 17.65 8.00
C ASP A 30 12.91 17.38 6.50
N GLU A 31 13.89 17.78 5.68
CA GLU A 31 13.89 17.54 4.23
C GLU A 31 13.96 16.05 3.88
N ASP A 32 14.85 15.30 4.54
CA ASP A 32 14.98 13.86 4.30
C ASP A 32 13.73 13.11 4.74
N TYR A 33 13.15 13.52 5.88
CA TYR A 33 11.89 12.96 6.37
C TYR A 33 10.75 13.18 5.38
N VAL A 34 10.63 14.40 4.83
CA VAL A 34 9.61 14.73 3.82
C VAL A 34 9.85 13.95 2.52
N ALA A 35 11.09 13.89 2.04
CA ALA A 35 11.43 13.14 0.83
C ALA A 35 11.06 11.65 0.96
N GLU A 36 11.41 11.04 2.10
CA GLU A 36 11.07 9.65 2.41
C GLU A 36 9.55 9.44 2.54
N ALA A 37 8.84 10.37 3.18
CA ALA A 37 7.38 10.30 3.31
C ALA A 37 6.68 10.39 1.94
N VAL A 38 7.12 11.32 1.08
CA VAL A 38 6.59 11.48 -0.28
C VAL A 38 6.90 10.24 -1.12
N GLN A 39 8.11 9.69 -1.03
CA GLN A 39 8.48 8.46 -1.72
C GLN A 39 7.55 7.31 -1.34
N ARG A 40 7.35 7.06 -0.04
CA ARG A 40 6.49 5.95 0.40
C ARG A 40 5.05 6.09 -0.05
N VAL A 41 4.50 7.31 -0.02
CA VAL A 41 3.14 7.57 -0.51
C VAL A 41 3.08 7.32 -2.02
N ALA A 42 4.03 7.84 -2.79
CA ALA A 42 4.08 7.64 -4.24
C ALA A 42 4.21 6.16 -4.63
N GLU A 43 5.06 5.41 -3.94
CA GLU A 43 5.22 3.96 -4.13
C GLU A 43 3.93 3.21 -3.77
N SER A 44 3.33 3.51 -2.61
CA SER A 44 2.08 2.87 -2.18
C SER A 44 0.92 3.16 -3.14
N ASP A 45 0.81 4.40 -3.63
CA ASP A 45 -0.20 4.79 -4.61
C ASP A 45 0.01 4.10 -5.96
N ALA A 46 1.27 3.99 -6.40
CA ALA A 46 1.63 3.31 -7.64
C ALA A 46 1.30 1.81 -7.56
N ASP A 47 1.70 1.16 -6.46
CA ASP A 47 1.42 -0.26 -6.20
C ASP A 47 -0.09 -0.53 -6.13
N TYR A 48 -0.84 0.33 -5.44
CA TYR A 48 -2.29 0.21 -5.36
C TYR A 48 -2.95 0.33 -6.74
N ARG A 49 -2.55 1.32 -7.54
CA ARG A 49 -3.08 1.49 -8.90
C ARG A 49 -2.71 0.30 -9.79
N ALA A 50 -1.49 -0.21 -9.70
CA ALA A 50 -1.06 -1.39 -10.44
C ALA A 50 -1.88 -2.63 -10.04
N PHE A 51 -2.14 -2.83 -8.75
CA PHE A 51 -3.00 -3.90 -8.24
C PHE A 51 -4.43 -3.82 -8.79
N ILE A 52 -5.03 -2.62 -8.78
CA ILE A 52 -6.38 -2.42 -9.34
C ILE A 52 -6.40 -2.69 -10.85
N GLN A 53 -5.41 -2.19 -11.59
CA GLN A 53 -5.33 -2.39 -13.03
C GLN A 53 -5.20 -3.88 -13.39
N LEU A 54 -4.41 -4.66 -12.64
CA LEU A 54 -4.31 -6.10 -12.83
C LEU A 54 -5.67 -6.81 -12.75
N GLY A 55 -6.53 -6.37 -11.81
CA GLY A 55 -7.89 -6.89 -11.64
C GLY A 55 -8.82 -6.48 -12.78
N ILE A 56 -8.75 -5.22 -13.24
CA ILE A 56 -9.50 -4.74 -14.41
C ILE A 56 -9.12 -5.57 -15.64
N ASP A 57 -7.82 -5.72 -15.89
CA ASP A 57 -7.30 -6.51 -17.01
C ASP A 57 -7.76 -7.98 -16.92
N ALA A 58 -8.00 -8.50 -15.71
CA ALA A 58 -8.49 -9.87 -15.48
C ALA A 58 -9.95 -10.02 -15.88
N VAL A 59 -10.76 -9.05 -15.49
CA VAL A 59 -12.17 -8.98 -15.89
C VAL A 59 -12.28 -8.84 -17.41
N ASP A 60 -11.49 -7.96 -18.02
CA ASP A 60 -11.54 -7.68 -19.46
C ASP A 60 -11.17 -8.91 -20.31
N ARG A 61 -10.25 -9.75 -19.83
CA ARG A 61 -9.86 -11.01 -20.49
C ARG A 61 -10.75 -12.21 -20.10
N GLY A 62 -11.77 -11.99 -19.25
CA GLY A 62 -12.68 -13.04 -18.77
C GLY A 62 -12.07 -14.01 -17.74
N ASP A 63 -10.92 -13.64 -17.16
CA ASP A 63 -10.22 -14.39 -16.11
C ASP A 63 -10.86 -14.11 -14.75
N VAL A 64 -12.09 -14.60 -14.59
CA VAL A 64 -12.93 -14.41 -13.41
C VAL A 64 -13.45 -15.76 -12.90
N ILE A 65 -13.56 -15.88 -11.58
CA ILE A 65 -14.12 -17.07 -10.93
C ILE A 65 -15.57 -16.76 -10.52
N PRO A 66 -16.55 -17.62 -10.89
CA PRO A 66 -17.93 -17.46 -10.45
C PRO A 66 -18.05 -17.45 -8.92
N HIS A 67 -18.93 -16.62 -8.37
CA HIS A 67 -19.10 -16.48 -6.92
C HIS A 67 -19.38 -17.82 -6.21
N ALA A 68 -20.19 -18.70 -6.80
CA ALA A 68 -20.50 -20.01 -6.23
C ALA A 68 -19.27 -20.92 -6.08
N GLU A 69 -18.33 -20.83 -7.04
CA GLU A 69 -17.06 -21.57 -7.00
C GLU A 69 -16.16 -21.01 -5.88
N VAL A 70 -16.03 -19.69 -5.77
CA VAL A 70 -15.30 -19.03 -4.65
C VAL A 70 -15.82 -19.49 -3.30
N MET A 71 -17.14 -19.51 -3.10
CA MET A 71 -17.74 -19.92 -1.82
C MET A 71 -17.47 -21.39 -1.50
N THR A 72 -17.51 -22.26 -2.52
CA THR A 72 -17.22 -23.69 -2.36
C THR A 72 -15.77 -23.91 -1.92
N GLU A 73 -14.81 -23.18 -2.51
CA GLU A 73 -13.40 -23.27 -2.12
C GLU A 73 -13.15 -22.73 -0.71
N LEU A 74 -13.77 -21.61 -0.35
CA LEU A 74 -13.66 -21.03 0.99
C LEU A 74 -14.19 -21.99 2.08
N ASP A 75 -15.34 -22.63 1.85
CA ASP A 75 -15.89 -23.62 2.78
C ASP A 75 -14.94 -24.82 2.95
N ALA A 76 -14.33 -25.29 1.87
CA ALA A 76 -13.34 -26.36 1.93
C ALA A 76 -12.09 -25.95 2.73
N MET A 77 -11.59 -24.72 2.55
CA MET A 77 -10.47 -24.18 3.33
C MET A 77 -10.80 -24.09 4.83
N ILE A 78 -12.02 -23.64 5.18
CA ILE A 78 -12.50 -23.55 6.56
C ILE A 78 -12.60 -24.95 7.18
N ALA A 79 -13.17 -25.92 6.49
CA ALA A 79 -13.27 -27.30 6.97
C ALA A 79 -11.89 -27.91 7.24
N LYS A 80 -10.93 -27.70 6.31
CA LYS A 80 -9.53 -28.12 6.48
C LYS A 80 -8.88 -27.48 7.70
N HIS A 81 -9.09 -26.17 7.89
CA HIS A 81 -8.54 -25.46 9.06
C HIS A 81 -9.13 -25.98 10.37
N ARG A 82 -10.45 -26.14 10.44
CA ARG A 82 -11.13 -26.70 11.63
C ARG A 82 -10.58 -28.08 11.97
N GLY A 83 -10.45 -28.97 10.98
CA GLY A 83 -9.88 -30.30 11.19
C GLY A 83 -8.48 -30.28 11.82
N ARG A 84 -7.65 -29.28 11.49
CA ARG A 84 -6.31 -29.10 12.10
C ARG A 84 -6.35 -28.63 13.56
N CYS A 85 -7.35 -27.83 13.93
CA CYS A 85 -7.44 -27.21 15.26
C CYS A 85 -8.15 -28.09 16.31
N THR A 86 -8.77 -29.19 15.91
CA THR A 86 -9.43 -30.17 16.80
C THR A 86 -8.48 -31.27 17.31
N THR A 87 -7.16 -31.04 17.30
CA THR A 87 -6.13 -31.92 17.88
C THR A 87 -5.49 -31.23 19.06
#